data_AF-A0A415ZSI9-F1
#
_entry.id   AF-A0A415ZSI9-F1
#
_cell.length_a   1.000
_cell.length_b   1.000
_cell.length_c   1.000
_cell.angle_alpha   90.00
_cell.angle_beta   90.00
_cell.angle_gamma   90.00
#
_symmetry.space_group_name_H-M   'P 1'
#
loop_
_entity.id
_entity.type
_entity.pdbx_description
1 polymer ?
#
loop_
_entity_poly.entity_id
_entity_poly.type
_entity_poly.pdbx_seq_one_letter_code
_entity_poly.pdbx_strand_id
1 'polypeptide(L)'
;MWGMITALVSGALMSIQGVFNSAVMKQTSMWVSAGWVQISAFVVCLLMWLFTGRGAVSELWQIEPRYMLTGGVIGAFITYTVIKSFDALGPAKSALLIVVAQILVAYLIEVFGWFGVEKAGFEWRKAIGAAVAIAGIVIFRWE
;
A
#
# COMPACT_ATOMS: atom_id res chain seq x y z
N MET A 1 -18.06 6.26 -10.19
CA MET A 1 -17.27 7.52 -10.22
C MET A 1 -16.59 7.82 -8.87
N TRP A 2 -17.29 7.73 -7.73
CA TRP A 2 -16.67 7.91 -6.40
C TRP A 2 -15.46 7.01 -6.10
N GLY A 3 -15.45 5.76 -6.58
CA GLY A 3 -14.30 4.85 -6.45
C GLY A 3 -13.02 5.34 -7.14
N MET A 4 -13.15 6.07 -8.26
CA MET A 4 -12.00 6.60 -9.00
C MET A 4 -11.37 7.78 -8.25
N ILE A 5 -12.21 8.65 -7.68
CA ILE A 5 -11.77 9.81 -6.88
C ILE A 5 -11.05 9.32 -5.62
N THR A 6 -11.61 8.33 -4.92
CA THR A 6 -10.97 7.76 -3.72
C THR A 6 -9.65 7.05 -4.04
N ALA A 7 -9.54 6.36 -5.17
CA ALA A 7 -8.28 5.76 -5.63
C ALA A 7 -7.21 6.82 -5.94
N LEU A 8 -7.57 7.91 -6.62
CA LEU A 8 -6.64 9.01 -6.91
C LEU A 8 -6.15 9.71 -5.63
N VAL A 9 -7.07 9.98 -4.70
CA VAL A 9 -6.73 10.56 -3.39
C VAL A 9 -5.82 9.61 -2.59
N SER A 10 -6.10 8.31 -2.61
CA SER A 10 -5.25 7.30 -1.97
C SER A 10 -3.83 7.32 -2.54
N GLY A 11 -3.68 7.35 -3.87
CA GLY A 11 -2.36 7.44 -4.50
C GLY A 11 -1.59 8.71 -4.13
N ALA A 12 -2.27 9.86 -4.09
CA ALA A 12 -1.66 11.12 -3.67
C ALA A 12 -1.20 11.08 -2.21
N LEU A 13 -2.06 10.59 -1.31
CA LEU A 13 -1.74 10.43 0.11
C LEU A 13 -0.56 9.46 0.32
N MET A 14 -0.47 8.38 -0.46
CA MET A 14 0.62 7.41 -0.35
C MET A 14 1.99 8.01 -0.69
N SER A 15 2.03 8.90 -1.70
CA SER A 15 3.25 9.64 -2.05
C SER A 15 3.66 10.62 -0.92
N ILE A 16 2.70 11.40 -0.41
CA ILE A 16 2.95 12.34 0.70
C ILE A 16 3.42 11.60 1.96
N GLN A 17 2.75 10.49 2.30
CA GLN A 17 3.12 9.63 3.42
C GLN A 17 4.55 9.09 3.24
N GLY A 18 4.92 8.61 2.06
CA GLY A 18 6.28 8.14 1.79
C GLY A 18 7.34 9.22 2.00
N VAL A 19 7.08 10.45 1.53
CA VAL A 19 7.99 11.60 1.72
C VAL A 19 8.11 11.98 3.19
N PHE A 20 6.99 12.11 3.90
CA PHE A 20 6.99 12.46 5.32
C PHE A 20 7.70 11.42 6.16
N ASN A 21 7.46 10.13 5.88
CA ASN A 21 8.11 9.05 6.63
C ASN A 21 9.63 9.00 6.36
N SER A 22 10.06 9.25 5.11
CA SER A 22 11.49 9.40 4.79
C SER A 22 12.11 10.60 5.52
N ALA A 23 11.42 11.74 5.56
CA ALA A 23 11.89 12.93 6.28
C ALA A 23 12.01 12.73 7.79
N VAL A 24 11.03 12.04 8.40
CA VAL A 24 11.08 11.67 9.83
C VAL A 24 12.23 10.69 10.08
N MET A 25 12.43 9.70 9.21
CA MET A 25 13.56 8.79 9.32
C MET A 25 14.90 9.53 9.28
N LYS A 26 15.09 10.52 8.40
CA LYS A 26 16.34 11.30 8.31
C LYS A 26 16.68 12.06 9.60
N GLN A 27 15.66 12.42 10.39
CA GLN A 27 15.83 13.12 11.66
C GLN A 27 15.82 12.18 12.88
N THR A 28 15.52 10.89 12.68
CA THR A 28 15.35 9.91 13.76
C THR A 28 15.99 8.55 13.37
N SER A 29 15.47 7.45 13.90
CA SER A 29 15.86 6.09 13.52
C SER A 29 14.74 5.44 12.71
N MET A 30 15.11 4.53 11.80
CA MET A 30 14.18 3.82 10.91
C MET A 30 13.00 3.17 11.65
N TRP A 31 13.28 2.48 12.76
CA TRP A 31 12.26 1.80 13.57
C TRP A 31 11.41 2.77 14.38
N VAL A 32 11.98 3.91 14.77
CA VAL A 32 11.26 4.97 15.49
C VAL A 32 10.28 5.66 14.56
N SER A 33 10.70 5.97 13.33
CA SER A 33 9.83 6.54 12.30
C SER A 33 8.69 5.59 11.94
N ALA A 34 9.00 4.32 11.62
CA ALA A 34 7.97 3.33 11.29
C ALA A 34 7.00 3.08 12.45
N GLY A 35 7.50 2.99 13.69
CA GLY A 35 6.68 2.87 14.88
C GLY A 35 5.77 4.08 15.11
N TRP A 36 6.29 5.30 14.93
CA TRP A 36 5.52 6.54 15.07
C TRP A 36 4.37 6.63 14.06
N VAL A 37 4.62 6.22 12.81
CA VAL A 37 3.60 6.19 11.76
C VAL A 37 2.51 5.19 12.11
N GLN A 38 2.87 3.99 12.58
CA GLN A 38 1.89 2.98 12.96
C GLN A 38 1.07 3.39 14.19
N ILE A 39 1.70 4.04 15.18
CA ILE A 39 1.02 4.58 16.37
C ILE A 39 0.08 5.72 15.99
N SER A 40 0.53 6.68 15.20
CA SER A 40 -0.33 7.80 14.77
C SER A 40 -1.52 7.32 13.93
N ALA A 41 -1.30 6.36 13.02
CA ALA A 41 -2.37 5.68 12.30
C ALA A 41 -3.36 4.98 13.25
N PHE A 42 -2.86 4.26 14.25
CA PHE A 42 -3.70 3.60 15.26
C PHE A 42 -4.54 4.60 16.06
N VAL A 43 -3.96 5.72 16.49
CA VAL A 43 -4.68 6.77 17.22
C VAL A 43 -5.79 7.38 16.36
N VAL A 44 -5.51 7.68 15.08
CA VAL A 44 -6.52 8.21 14.16
C VAL A 44 -7.64 7.19 13.93
N CYS A 45 -7.31 5.92 13.71
CA CYS A 45 -8.31 4.85 13.59
C CYS A 45 -9.15 4.71 14.87
N LEU A 46 -8.54 4.81 16.04
CA LEU A 46 -9.23 4.73 17.34
C LEU A 46 -10.20 5.91 17.51
N LEU A 47 -9.77 7.14 17.21
CA LEU A 47 -10.63 8.32 17.27
C LEU A 47 -11.79 8.21 16.29
N MET A 48 -11.52 7.85 15.04
CA MET A 48 -12.57 7.64 14.03
C MET A 48 -13.56 6.56 14.46
N TRP A 49 -13.08 5.45 15.03
CA TRP A 49 -13.96 4.39 15.55
C TRP A 49 -14.84 4.88 16.71
N LEU A 50 -14.29 5.66 17.65
CA LEU A 50 -15.05 6.26 18.76
C LEU A 50 -16.14 7.22 18.27
N PHE A 51 -15.88 8.00 17.22
CA PHE A 51 -16.84 8.97 16.67
C PHE A 51 -17.86 8.36 15.68
N THR A 52 -17.49 7.32 14.93
CA THR A 52 -18.31 6.82 13.80
C THR A 52 -19.15 5.58 14.15
N GLY A 53 -18.90 4.91 15.28
CA GLY A 53 -19.82 3.91 15.82
C GLY A 53 -19.18 2.58 16.23
N ARG A 54 -19.78 2.00 17.28
CA ARG A 54 -19.40 0.82 18.07
C ARG A 54 -19.44 -0.51 17.30
N GLY A 55 -18.68 -0.66 16.23
CA GLY A 55 -18.34 -2.01 15.75
C GLY A 55 -17.65 -2.75 16.89
N ALA A 56 -18.20 -3.88 17.34
CA ALA A 56 -17.66 -4.56 18.50
C ALA A 56 -16.26 -5.11 18.17
N VAL A 57 -15.25 -4.77 18.96
CA VAL A 57 -13.89 -5.30 18.78
C VAL A 57 -13.88 -6.84 18.85
N SER A 58 -14.90 -7.45 19.44
CA SER A 58 -15.13 -8.90 19.43
C SER A 58 -15.37 -9.48 18.04
N GLU A 59 -15.80 -8.71 17.04
CA GLU A 59 -15.95 -9.18 15.65
C GLU A 59 -14.59 -9.46 15.00
N LEU A 60 -13.52 -8.74 15.38
CA LEU A 60 -12.16 -9.02 14.93
C LEU A 60 -11.69 -10.43 15.37
N TRP A 61 -12.18 -10.91 16.52
CA TRP A 61 -11.88 -12.25 17.03
C TRP A 61 -12.67 -13.36 16.32
N GLN A 62 -13.71 -13.00 15.56
CA GLN A 62 -14.50 -13.93 14.76
C GLN A 62 -14.06 -13.97 13.28
N ILE A 63 -13.06 -13.19 12.87
CA ILE A 63 -12.54 -13.22 11.50
C ILE A 63 -11.80 -14.54 11.27
N GLU A 64 -12.46 -15.43 10.52
CA GLU A 64 -11.83 -16.57 9.88
C GLU A 64 -11.61 -16.23 8.40
N PRO A 65 -10.38 -16.36 7.87
CA PRO A 65 -9.18 -16.94 8.47
C PRO A 65 -8.31 -15.91 9.24
N ARG A 66 -7.72 -16.34 10.37
CA ARG A 66 -6.90 -15.50 11.26
C ARG A 66 -5.65 -14.88 10.62
N TYR A 67 -5.17 -15.40 9.48
CA TYR A 67 -4.05 -14.78 8.75
C TYR A 67 -4.41 -13.39 8.21
N MET A 68 -5.68 -13.06 8.03
CA MET A 68 -6.09 -11.72 7.58
C MET A 68 -5.75 -10.63 8.62
N LEU A 69 -5.65 -11.00 9.92
CA LEU A 69 -5.22 -10.07 10.97
C LEU A 69 -3.72 -9.73 10.91
N THR A 70 -2.90 -10.48 10.15
CA THR A 70 -1.49 -10.12 9.97
C THR A 70 -1.29 -8.95 9.00
N GLY A 71 -2.37 -8.34 8.50
CA GLY A 71 -2.32 -7.13 7.67
C GLY A 71 -1.55 -5.99 8.34
N GLY A 72 -1.59 -5.87 9.67
CA GLY A 72 -0.78 -4.90 10.41
C GLY A 72 0.73 -5.16 10.32
N VAL A 73 1.15 -6.43 10.34
CA VAL A 73 2.56 -6.81 10.17
C VAL A 73 3.02 -6.50 8.74
N ILE A 74 2.20 -6.84 7.75
CA ILE A 74 2.47 -6.50 6.34
C ILE A 74 2.55 -4.98 6.17
N GLY A 75 1.67 -4.20 6.82
CA GLY A 75 1.69 -2.74 6.82
C GLY A 75 2.98 -2.14 7.38
N ALA A 76 3.53 -2.73 8.45
CA ALA A 76 4.81 -2.33 9.00
C ALA A 76 5.96 -2.58 8.00
N PHE A 77 5.97 -3.74 7.33
CA PHE A 77 6.94 -4.05 6.27
C PHE A 77 6.79 -3.14 5.04
N ILE A 78 5.55 -2.82 4.65
CA ILE A 78 5.28 -1.85 3.57
C ILE A 78 5.87 -0.49 3.97
N THR A 79 5.58 -0.01 5.18
CA THR A 79 6.10 1.28 5.65
C THR A 79 7.63 1.30 5.64
N TYR A 80 8.27 0.23 6.12
CA TYR A 80 9.73 0.05 6.05
C TYR A 80 10.27 0.14 4.62
N THR A 81 9.69 -0.64 3.69
CA THR A 81 10.17 -0.70 2.30
C THR A 81 9.94 0.61 1.56
N VAL A 82 8.83 1.30 1.81
CA VAL A 82 8.53 2.62 1.25
C VAL A 82 9.55 3.65 1.73
N ILE A 83 9.79 3.76 3.04
CA ILE A 83 10.76 4.71 3.61
C ILE A 83 12.15 4.51 2.99
N LYS A 84 12.61 3.25 2.95
CA LYS A 84 13.93 2.90 2.41
C LYS A 84 14.05 3.17 0.92
N SER A 85 13.00 2.87 0.15
CA SER A 85 12.97 3.14 -1.29
C SER A 85 13.03 4.63 -1.56
N PHE A 86 12.22 5.43 -0.86
CA PHE A 86 12.17 6.89 -1.02
C PHE A 86 13.50 7.56 -0.66
N ASP A 87 14.20 7.04 0.34
CA ASP A 87 15.52 7.53 0.71
C ASP A 87 16.60 7.18 -0.33
N ALA A 88 16.56 5.97 -0.89
CA ALA A 88 17.57 5.47 -1.84
C ALA A 88 17.37 5.94 -3.30
N LEU A 89 16.12 6.02 -3.77
CA LEU A 89 15.76 6.25 -5.17
C LEU A 89 15.08 7.61 -5.40
N GLY A 90 14.73 8.31 -4.31
CA GLY A 90 13.89 9.51 -4.35
C GLY A 90 12.40 9.19 -4.48
N PRO A 91 11.51 10.19 -4.24
CA PRO A 91 10.07 9.95 -4.13
C PRO A 91 9.42 9.49 -5.44
N ALA A 92 9.74 10.15 -6.55
CA ALA A 92 9.11 9.90 -7.85
C ALA A 92 9.46 8.49 -8.39
N LYS A 93 10.75 8.12 -8.40
CA LYS A 93 11.20 6.81 -8.88
C LYS A 93 10.67 5.68 -7.98
N SER A 94 10.59 5.90 -6.67
CA SER A 94 10.04 4.91 -5.72
C SER A 94 8.54 4.69 -5.91
N ALA A 95 7.74 5.76 -5.94
CA ALA A 95 6.30 5.67 -6.10
C ALA A 95 5.92 4.92 -7.38
N LEU A 96 6.61 5.23 -8.48
CA LEU A 96 6.42 4.61 -9.78
C LEU A 96 6.71 3.09 -9.74
N LEU A 97 7.83 2.67 -9.15
CA LEU A 97 8.16 1.24 -9.00
C LEU A 97 7.15 0.51 -8.10
N ILE A 98 6.70 1.15 -7.02
CA ILE A 98 5.70 0.58 -6.11
C ILE A 98 4.38 0.34 -6.85
N VAL A 99 3.89 1.33 -7.61
CA VAL A 99 2.62 1.21 -8.34
C VAL A 99 2.67 0.06 -9.35
N VAL A 100 3.79 -0.14 -10.05
CA VAL A 100 3.90 -1.26 -11.00
C VAL A 100 4.03 -2.60 -10.30
N ALA A 101 4.78 -2.69 -9.20
CA ALA A 101 4.79 -3.90 -8.38
C ALA A 101 3.37 -4.24 -7.89
N GLN A 102 2.59 -3.24 -7.46
CA GLN A 102 1.20 -3.41 -7.06
C GLN A 102 0.32 -3.92 -8.21
N ILE A 103 0.44 -3.36 -9.42
CA ILE A 103 -0.33 -3.80 -10.60
C ILE A 103 0.01 -5.24 -10.96
N LEU A 104 1.30 -5.60 -11.00
CA LEU A 104 1.75 -6.95 -11.33
C LEU A 104 1.27 -7.98 -10.30
N VAL A 105 1.47 -7.68 -9.01
CA VAL A 105 1.06 -8.60 -7.94
C VAL A 105 -0.46 -8.71 -7.87
N ALA A 106 -1.21 -7.62 -8.04
CA ALA A 106 -2.68 -7.65 -8.11
C ALA A 106 -3.17 -8.53 -9.26
N TYR A 107 -2.57 -8.39 -10.45
CA TYR A 107 -2.92 -9.24 -11.60
C TYR A 107 -2.61 -10.71 -11.35
N LEU A 108 -1.46 -11.03 -10.74
CA LEU A 108 -1.13 -12.41 -10.37
C LEU A 108 -2.15 -12.96 -9.36
N ILE A 109 -2.54 -12.18 -8.35
CA ILE A 109 -3.56 -12.57 -7.37
C ILE A 109 -4.89 -12.90 -8.07
N GLU A 110 -5.35 -12.06 -9.01
CA GLU A 110 -6.58 -12.30 -9.79
C GLU A 110 -6.50 -13.57 -10.65
N VAL A 111 -5.37 -13.78 -11.34
CA VAL A 111 -5.17 -14.94 -12.23
C VAL A 111 -5.09 -16.25 -11.45
N PHE A 112 -4.42 -16.24 -10.30
CA PHE A 112 -4.27 -17.42 -9.46
C PHE A 112 -5.45 -17.63 -8.50
N GLY A 113 -6.33 -16.65 -8.35
CA GLY A 113 -7.43 -16.67 -7.37
C GLY A 113 -6.93 -16.74 -5.92
N TRP A 114 -5.75 -16.15 -5.65
CA TRP A 114 -5.17 -16.15 -4.31
C TRP A 114 -6.01 -15.31 -3.35
N PHE A 115 -6.01 -15.68 -2.07
CA PHE A 115 -6.71 -14.97 -0.99
C PHE A 115 -8.25 -14.91 -1.11
N GLY A 116 -8.87 -15.85 -1.82
CA GLY A 116 -10.33 -15.92 -1.97
C GLY A 116 -10.90 -14.92 -2.98
N VAL A 117 -10.03 -14.28 -3.78
CA VAL A 117 -10.44 -13.45 -4.91
C VAL A 117 -10.96 -14.35 -6.03
N GLU A 118 -12.06 -13.95 -6.66
CA GLU A 118 -12.67 -14.67 -7.78
C GLU A 118 -11.62 -14.84 -8.89
N LYS A 119 -11.36 -16.10 -9.29
CA LYS A 119 -10.31 -16.41 -10.26
C LYS A 119 -10.69 -15.81 -11.62
N ALA A 120 -10.06 -14.69 -11.96
CA ALA A 120 -10.24 -14.08 -13.26
C ALA A 120 -9.49 -14.92 -14.29
N GLY A 121 -10.15 -15.26 -15.40
CA GLY A 121 -9.48 -15.90 -16.53
C GLY A 121 -8.29 -15.06 -17.00
N PHE A 122 -7.20 -15.72 -17.43
CA PHE A 122 -6.02 -15.02 -17.90
C PHE A 122 -6.35 -14.14 -19.11
N GLU A 123 -6.41 -12.83 -18.89
CA GLU A 123 -6.81 -11.87 -19.91
C GLU A 123 -5.58 -11.20 -20.52
N TRP A 124 -5.30 -11.46 -21.80
CA TRP A 124 -4.14 -10.89 -22.52
C TRP A 124 -4.13 -9.34 -22.48
N ARG A 125 -5.29 -8.71 -22.39
CA ARG A 125 -5.43 -7.25 -22.26
C ARG A 125 -4.82 -6.71 -20.96
N LYS A 126 -5.03 -7.40 -19.84
CA LYS A 126 -4.46 -7.00 -18.54
C LYS A 126 -2.94 -7.23 -18.52
N ALA A 127 -2.46 -8.31 -19.13
CA ALA A 127 -1.04 -8.58 -19.30
C ALA A 127 -0.34 -7.52 -20.16
N ILE A 128 -0.95 -7.12 -21.28
CA ILE A 128 -0.45 -6.02 -22.13
C ILE A 128 -0.49 -4.68 -21.37
N GLY A 129 -1.56 -4.41 -20.61
CA GLY A 129 -1.66 -3.21 -19.76
C GLY A 129 -0.53 -3.13 -18.73
N ALA A 130 -0.21 -4.25 -18.07
CA ALA A 130 0.93 -4.33 -17.17
C ALA A 130 2.27 -4.12 -17.91
N ALA A 131 2.44 -4.70 -19.10
CA ALA A 131 3.64 -4.51 -19.92
C ALA A 131 3.81 -3.05 -20.37
N VAL A 132 2.73 -2.36 -20.73
CA VAL A 132 2.75 -0.92 -21.06
C VAL A 132 3.10 -0.08 -19.84
N ALA A 133 2.59 -0.41 -18.65
CA ALA A 133 2.96 0.27 -17.41
C ALA A 133 4.46 0.11 -17.11
N ILE A 134 5.02 -1.10 -17.29
CA ILE A 134 6.46 -1.35 -17.15
C ILE A 134 7.26 -0.56 -18.20
N ALA A 135 6.83 -0.54 -19.46
CA ALA A 135 7.49 0.22 -20.52
C ALA A 135 7.50 1.74 -20.21
N GLY A 136 6.38 2.26 -19.68
CA GLY A 136 6.29 3.64 -19.19
C GLY A 136 7.33 3.95 -18.10
N ILE A 137 7.65 2.98 -17.24
CA ILE A 137 8.73 3.14 -16.25
C ILE A 137 10.10 3.25 -16.91
N VAL A 138 10.40 2.36 -17.85
CA VAL A 138 11.72 2.33 -18.49
C VAL A 138 11.99 3.67 -19.17
N ILE A 139 10.96 4.27 -19.75
CA ILE A 139 11.03 5.62 -20.34
C ILE A 139 11.22 6.69 -19.24
N PHE A 140 10.44 6.66 -18.16
CA PHE A 140 10.58 7.61 -17.04
C PHE A 140 11.92 7.50 -16.29
N ARG A 141 12.57 6.33 -16.34
CA ARG A 141 13.92 6.10 -15.80
C ARG A 141 15.03 6.71 -16.66
N TRP A 142 14.74 7.11 -17.90
CA TRP A 142 15.73 7.63 -18.84
C TRP A 142 15.94 9.15 -18.73
N GLU A 143 15.78 9.69 -17.52
CA GLU A 143 16.37 10.96 -17.05
C GLU A 143 17.20 10.74 -15.77
#